data_AF-A0A931KDB6-F1
#
_entry.id   AF-A0A931KDB6-F1
#
_cell.length_a   1.000
_cell.length_b   1.000
_cell.length_c   1.000
_cell.angle_alpha   90.00
_cell.angle_beta   90.00
_cell.angle_gamma   90.00
#
_symmetry.space_group_name_H-M   'P 1'
#
loop_
_entity.id
_entity.type
_entity.pdbx_description
1 polymer ?
#
loop_
_entity_poly.entity_id
_entity_poly.type
_entity_poly.pdbx_seq_one_letter_code
_entity_poly.pdbx_strand_id
1 'polypeptide(L)'
;MTDTQFRILQDLANAFLWLAVLSVVFVPLESLFPHIARRRWRHGMSLDIGWYFLSSLALTFLLAFPVSILVLLAGGIIPSAIPEFIAGLPVAAKFGIGMFASETGYYWGHRLSHENAWLWSFHSVHHSSEELDYLSNTRAHPIDMILSRLFALAPLYLIGIGSTGHAGGLMVPATVTIAANFWGYFIHSNLRWRFGFLEKIVATPPFHHWHHSAIAPMKINYSTSLPLIDIIFGTFHLPRHEWPERYGIDEPMPNTLIGQLLHPFVDDEETPGKTKPQDRSSEAP
;
A
#
# COMPACT_ATOMS: atom_id res chain seq x y z
N MET A 1 -24.15 8.77 26.01
CA MET A 1 -23.26 8.48 24.87
C MET A 1 -24.08 7.71 23.85
N THR A 2 -24.09 8.12 22.58
CA THR A 2 -24.81 7.42 21.51
C THR A 2 -23.99 6.23 21.00
N ASP A 3 -24.63 5.28 20.31
CA ASP A 3 -23.94 4.12 19.70
C ASP A 3 -22.84 4.57 18.72
N THR A 4 -23.09 5.65 17.97
CA THR A 4 -22.09 6.27 17.07
C THR A 4 -20.90 6.81 17.85
N GLN A 5 -21.13 7.50 18.97
CA GLN A 5 -20.04 8.02 19.81
C GLN A 5 -19.19 6.89 20.39
N PHE A 6 -19.83 5.81 20.85
CA PHE A 6 -19.13 4.64 21.37
C PHE A 6 -18.25 3.99 20.29
N ARG A 7 -18.78 3.79 19.08
CA ARG A 7 -18.03 3.22 17.96
C ARG A 7 -16.82 4.07 17.57
N ILE A 8 -16.97 5.39 17.48
CA ILE A 8 -15.85 6.30 17.18
C ILE A 8 -14.74 6.18 18.25
N LEU A 9 -15.12 6.13 19.53
CA LEU A 9 -14.16 5.96 20.62
C LEU A 9 -13.46 4.61 20.56
N GLN A 10 -14.18 3.55 20.19
CA GLN A 10 -13.59 2.23 20.00
C GLN A 10 -12.61 2.21 18.82
N ASP A 11 -12.96 2.82 17.68
CA ASP A 11 -12.09 2.92 16.50
C ASP A 11 -10.81 3.71 16.83
N LEU A 12 -10.94 4.81 17.59
CA LEU A 12 -9.80 5.57 18.10
C LEU A 12 -8.92 4.72 19.03
N ALA A 13 -9.51 4.03 20.01
CA ALA A 13 -8.79 3.17 20.93
C ALA A 13 -8.02 2.06 20.20
N ASN A 14 -8.65 1.45 19.17
CA ASN A 14 -8.01 0.46 18.32
C ASN A 14 -6.84 1.06 17.52
N ALA A 15 -6.99 2.26 16.98
CA ALA A 15 -5.90 2.97 16.30
C ALA A 15 -4.73 3.24 17.24
N PHE A 16 -4.96 3.67 18.48
CA PHE A 16 -3.90 3.83 19.47
C PHE A 16 -3.21 2.51 19.81
N LEU A 17 -3.98 1.45 20.06
CA LEU A 17 -3.45 0.13 20.39
C LEU A 17 -2.59 -0.42 19.24
N TRP A 18 -3.06 -0.30 18.00
CA TRP A 18 -2.31 -0.78 16.84
C TRP A 18 -1.03 0.02 16.63
N LEU A 19 -1.05 1.35 16.82
CA LEU A 19 0.15 2.17 16.75
C LEU A 19 1.17 1.77 17.84
N ALA A 20 0.69 1.45 19.04
CA ALA A 20 1.53 0.96 20.12
C ALA A 20 2.17 -0.40 19.76
N VAL A 21 1.40 -1.34 19.20
CA VAL A 21 1.93 -2.63 18.72
C VAL A 21 3.01 -2.41 17.66
N LEU A 22 2.73 -1.61 16.63
CA LEU A 22 3.70 -1.28 15.59
C LEU A 22 4.97 -0.65 16.17
N SER A 23 4.80 0.29 17.11
CA SER A 23 5.93 1.00 17.73
C SER A 23 6.80 0.08 18.60
N VAL A 24 6.18 -0.83 19.36
CA VAL A 24 6.89 -1.84 20.16
C VAL A 24 7.71 -2.78 19.27
N VAL A 25 7.26 -3.03 18.04
CA VAL A 25 8.00 -3.87 17.08
C VAL A 25 9.06 -3.06 16.34
N PHE A 26 8.68 -2.01 15.63
CA PHE A 26 9.55 -1.34 14.66
C PHE A 26 10.54 -0.36 15.28
N VAL A 27 10.20 0.33 16.37
CA VAL A 27 11.14 1.29 17.00
C VAL A 27 12.40 0.58 17.52
N PRO A 28 12.32 -0.57 18.23
CA PRO A 28 13.50 -1.32 18.60
C PRO A 28 14.25 -1.89 17.39
N LEU A 29 13.54 -2.45 16.40
CA LEU A 29 14.18 -3.03 15.22
C LEU A 29 14.97 -1.97 14.43
N GLU A 30 14.38 -0.80 14.16
CA GLU A 30 15.06 0.29 13.45
C GLU A 30 16.20 0.90 14.28
N SER A 31 16.13 0.82 15.60
CA SER A 31 17.23 1.24 16.48
C SER A 31 18.40 0.26 16.47
N LEU A 32 18.13 -1.05 16.40
CA LEU A 32 19.13 -2.11 16.47
C LEU A 32 19.75 -2.47 15.11
N PHE A 33 18.98 -2.36 14.03
CA PHE A 33 19.38 -2.75 12.68
C PHE A 33 19.14 -1.66 11.62
N PRO A 34 19.51 -0.39 11.87
CA PRO A 34 19.24 0.69 10.94
C PRO A 34 19.96 0.46 9.60
N HIS A 35 19.28 0.78 8.50
CA HIS A 35 19.95 1.03 7.21
C HIS A 35 20.67 2.38 7.24
N ILE A 36 19.97 3.45 7.62
CA ILE A 36 20.52 4.79 7.84
C ILE A 36 20.48 5.09 9.34
N ALA A 37 21.65 5.37 9.94
CA ALA A 37 21.72 5.78 11.33
C ALA A 37 21.17 7.21 11.48
N ARG A 38 20.04 7.38 12.16
CA ARG A 38 19.40 8.69 12.34
C ARG A 38 18.75 8.84 13.72
N ARG A 39 18.31 10.06 14.02
CA ARG A 39 17.56 10.38 15.24
C ARG A 39 16.19 9.69 15.20
N ARG A 40 15.67 9.34 16.38
CA ARG A 40 14.35 8.69 16.52
C ARG A 40 13.19 9.56 16.03
N TRP A 41 13.34 10.88 16.09
CA TRP A 41 12.38 11.85 15.56
C TRP A 41 12.89 12.37 14.23
N ARG A 42 12.24 11.98 13.14
CA ARG A 42 12.55 12.46 11.80
C ARG A 42 11.61 13.56 11.33
N HIS A 43 12.05 14.30 10.32
CA HIS A 43 11.20 15.27 9.65
C HIS A 43 9.97 14.55 9.04
N GLY A 44 8.79 15.18 9.14
CA GLY A 44 7.53 14.60 8.65
C GLY A 44 6.87 13.55 9.56
N MET A 45 7.49 13.10 10.66
CA MET A 45 6.89 12.07 11.52
C MET A 45 5.52 12.49 12.11
N SER A 46 5.35 13.76 12.48
CA SER A 46 4.06 14.28 12.96
C SER A 46 2.98 14.26 11.89
N LEU A 47 3.35 14.52 10.64
CA LEU A 47 2.47 14.42 9.48
C LEU A 47 2.04 12.96 9.24
N ASP A 48 2.96 12.02 9.36
CA ASP A 48 2.68 10.58 9.18
C ASP A 48 1.81 10.00 10.31
N ILE A 49 1.95 10.53 11.53
CA ILE A 49 1.01 10.25 12.64
C ILE A 49 -0.38 10.83 12.31
N GLY A 50 -0.44 12.04 11.76
CA GLY A 50 -1.70 12.63 11.29
C GLY A 50 -2.39 11.76 10.24
N TRP A 51 -1.64 11.32 9.23
CA TRP A 51 -2.10 10.37 8.23
C TRP A 51 -2.53 9.04 8.82
N TYR A 52 -1.77 8.49 9.76
CA TYR A 52 -2.11 7.24 10.43
C TYR A 52 -3.52 7.29 11.05
N PHE A 53 -3.83 8.34 11.80
CA PHE A 53 -5.15 8.48 12.43
C PHE A 53 -6.24 8.79 11.42
N LEU A 54 -5.97 9.66 10.43
CA LEU A 54 -6.93 9.95 9.37
C LEU A 54 -7.32 8.68 8.62
N SER A 55 -6.33 7.90 8.18
CA SER A 55 -6.54 6.68 7.42
C SER A 55 -7.20 5.58 8.24
N SER A 56 -6.81 5.41 9.51
CA SER A 56 -7.41 4.42 10.40
C SER A 56 -8.90 4.65 10.64
N LEU A 57 -9.33 5.93 10.70
CA LEU A 57 -10.73 6.29 10.91
C LEU A 57 -11.50 6.32 9.59
N ALA A 58 -10.96 6.97 8.55
CA ALA A 58 -11.66 7.20 7.30
C ALA A 58 -11.91 5.90 6.52
N LEU A 59 -10.92 5.00 6.47
CA LEU A 59 -11.01 3.82 5.60
C LEU A 59 -12.15 2.89 5.96
N THR A 60 -12.43 2.69 7.24
CA THR A 60 -13.51 1.81 7.69
C THR A 60 -14.86 2.28 7.14
N PHE A 61 -15.10 3.59 7.10
CA PHE A 61 -16.35 4.13 6.55
C PHE A 61 -16.34 4.15 5.02
N LEU A 62 -15.22 4.52 4.41
CA LEU A 62 -15.11 4.69 2.95
C LEU A 62 -15.10 3.36 2.20
N LEU A 63 -14.60 2.27 2.80
CA LEU A 63 -14.53 0.96 2.16
C LEU A 63 -15.79 0.10 2.35
N ALA A 64 -16.58 0.35 3.39
CA ALA A 64 -17.75 -0.49 3.70
C ALA A 64 -18.71 -0.61 2.52
N PHE A 65 -19.06 0.50 1.89
CA PHE A 65 -19.95 0.52 0.73
C PHE A 65 -19.35 -0.20 -0.50
N PRO A 66 -18.18 0.20 -1.05
CA PRO A 66 -17.66 -0.43 -2.27
C PRO A 66 -17.30 -1.90 -2.07
N VAL A 67 -16.82 -2.31 -0.89
CA VAL A 67 -16.59 -3.74 -0.60
C VAL A 67 -17.91 -4.52 -0.57
N SER A 68 -18.98 -3.94 -0.02
CA SER A 68 -20.31 -4.59 -0.04
C SER A 68 -20.83 -4.80 -1.46
N ILE A 69 -20.62 -3.83 -2.35
CA ILE A 69 -20.96 -3.97 -3.78
C ILE A 69 -20.11 -5.08 -4.43
N LEU A 70 -18.81 -5.10 -4.18
CA LEU A 70 -17.92 -6.15 -4.68
C LEU A 70 -18.37 -7.55 -4.24
N VAL A 71 -18.73 -7.71 -2.96
CA VAL A 71 -19.24 -8.97 -2.41
C VAL A 71 -20.53 -9.40 -3.12
N LEU A 72 -21.47 -8.47 -3.30
CA LEU A 72 -22.75 -8.74 -3.97
C LEU A 72 -22.55 -9.16 -5.43
N LEU A 73 -21.72 -8.43 -6.18
CA LEU A 73 -21.40 -8.74 -7.57
C LEU A 73 -20.70 -10.10 -7.70
N ALA A 74 -19.71 -10.37 -6.85
CA ALA A 74 -19.02 -11.66 -6.81
C ALA A 74 -20.00 -12.81 -6.53
N GLY A 75 -20.92 -12.64 -5.56
CA GLY A 75 -21.93 -13.65 -5.24
C GLY A 75 -22.94 -13.92 -6.36
N GLY A 76 -23.18 -12.94 -7.24
CA GLY A 76 -24.07 -13.09 -8.39
C GLY A 76 -23.43 -13.75 -9.63
N ILE A 77 -22.09 -13.71 -9.73
CA ILE A 77 -21.36 -14.15 -10.94
C ILE A 77 -20.68 -15.51 -10.72
N ILE A 78 -20.22 -15.80 -9.51
CA ILE A 78 -19.40 -16.98 -9.23
C ILE A 78 -20.29 -18.21 -9.00
N PRO A 79 -20.10 -19.32 -9.75
CA PRO A 79 -20.80 -20.57 -9.48
C PRO A 79 -20.56 -21.08 -8.05
N SER A 80 -21.62 -21.52 -7.36
CA SER A 80 -21.54 -21.96 -5.95
C SER A 80 -20.52 -23.08 -5.69
N ALA A 81 -20.26 -23.91 -6.71
CA ALA A 81 -19.25 -24.96 -6.64
C ALA A 81 -17.83 -24.45 -6.38
N ILE A 82 -17.48 -23.23 -6.80
CA ILE A 82 -16.14 -22.65 -6.57
C ILE A 82 -15.97 -22.29 -5.09
N PRO A 83 -16.82 -21.46 -4.47
CA PRO A 83 -16.74 -21.19 -3.05
C PRO A 83 -16.82 -22.46 -2.18
N GLU A 84 -17.66 -23.44 -2.54
CA GLU A 84 -17.73 -24.75 -1.86
C GLU A 84 -16.40 -25.53 -1.93
N PHE A 85 -15.77 -25.59 -3.10
CA PHE A 85 -14.45 -26.20 -3.25
C PHE A 85 -13.40 -25.50 -2.39
N ILE A 86 -13.37 -24.17 -2.42
CA ILE A 86 -12.44 -23.37 -1.62
C ILE A 86 -12.68 -23.60 -0.12
N ALA A 87 -13.92 -23.73 0.33
CA ALA A 87 -14.25 -23.98 1.73
C ALA A 87 -13.59 -25.26 2.24
N GLY A 88 -13.53 -26.31 1.41
CA GLY A 88 -12.89 -27.59 1.70
C GLY A 88 -11.36 -27.56 1.76
N LEU A 89 -10.70 -26.49 1.32
CA LEU A 89 -9.25 -26.39 1.38
C LEU A 89 -8.73 -26.17 2.82
N PRO A 90 -7.52 -26.67 3.14
CA PRO A 90 -6.85 -26.34 4.40
C PRO A 90 -6.66 -24.82 4.56
N VAL A 91 -6.66 -24.34 5.80
CA VAL A 91 -6.51 -22.90 6.11
C VAL A 91 -5.23 -22.32 5.50
N ALA A 92 -4.11 -23.06 5.57
CA ALA A 92 -2.84 -22.61 4.98
C ALA A 92 -2.92 -22.46 3.46
N ALA A 93 -3.62 -23.36 2.76
CA ALA A 93 -3.82 -23.28 1.32
C ALA A 93 -4.70 -22.06 0.96
N LYS A 94 -5.80 -21.85 1.70
CA LYS A 94 -6.64 -20.65 1.54
C LYS A 94 -5.87 -19.35 1.74
N PHE A 95 -5.03 -19.29 2.78
CA PHE A 95 -4.20 -18.13 3.05
C PHE A 95 -3.16 -17.91 1.94
N GLY A 96 -2.46 -18.95 1.48
CA GLY A 96 -1.47 -18.84 0.40
C GLY A 96 -2.08 -18.39 -0.92
N ILE A 97 -3.22 -18.98 -1.32
CA ILE A 97 -3.96 -18.55 -2.52
C ILE A 97 -4.46 -17.11 -2.34
N GLY A 98 -4.99 -16.78 -1.16
CA GLY A 98 -5.45 -15.44 -0.83
C GLY A 98 -4.33 -14.39 -0.92
N MET A 99 -3.17 -14.64 -0.32
CA MET A 99 -2.01 -13.76 -0.43
C MET A 99 -1.61 -13.56 -1.89
N PHE A 100 -1.48 -14.63 -2.67
CA PHE A 100 -1.11 -14.53 -4.09
C PHE A 100 -2.13 -13.74 -4.92
N ALA A 101 -3.43 -14.03 -4.75
CA ALA A 101 -4.49 -13.35 -5.48
C ALA A 101 -4.60 -11.86 -5.09
N SER A 102 -4.55 -11.57 -3.78
CA SER A 102 -4.56 -10.20 -3.27
C SER A 102 -3.37 -9.40 -3.76
N GLU A 103 -2.18 -10.00 -3.73
CA GLU A 103 -0.95 -9.36 -4.19
C GLU A 103 -0.99 -9.08 -5.70
N THR A 104 -1.52 -10.00 -6.49
CA THR A 104 -1.68 -9.82 -7.94
C THR A 104 -2.59 -8.64 -8.25
N GLY A 105 -3.72 -8.53 -7.53
CA GLY A 105 -4.63 -7.39 -7.68
C GLY A 105 -3.97 -6.08 -7.25
N TYR A 106 -3.37 -6.05 -6.07
CA TYR A 106 -2.64 -4.91 -5.54
C TYR A 106 -1.57 -4.42 -6.52
N TYR A 107 -0.74 -5.33 -7.05
CA TYR A 107 0.32 -5.05 -8.03
C TYR A 107 -0.21 -4.24 -9.23
N TRP A 108 -1.36 -4.64 -9.80
CA TRP A 108 -1.93 -3.93 -10.95
C TRP A 108 -2.51 -2.57 -10.58
N GLY A 109 -3.19 -2.47 -9.43
CA GLY A 109 -3.67 -1.18 -8.93
C GLY A 109 -2.51 -0.21 -8.70
N HIS A 110 -1.45 -0.69 -8.07
CA HIS A 110 -0.25 0.08 -7.77
C HIS A 110 0.50 0.49 -9.03
N ARG A 111 0.68 -0.44 -9.98
CA ARG A 111 1.27 -0.14 -11.29
C ARG A 111 0.47 0.90 -12.06
N LEU A 112 -0.86 0.81 -12.06
CA LEU A 112 -1.73 1.83 -12.66
C LEU A 112 -1.55 3.20 -11.98
N SER A 113 -1.37 3.24 -10.66
CA SER A 113 -1.07 4.47 -9.93
C SER A 113 0.24 5.13 -10.37
N HIS A 114 1.22 4.35 -10.81
CA HIS A 114 2.50 4.86 -11.34
C HIS A 114 2.48 5.16 -12.85
N GLU A 115 1.57 4.55 -13.61
CA GLU A 115 1.52 4.70 -15.07
C GLU A 115 0.47 5.72 -15.54
N ASN A 116 -0.49 6.10 -14.69
CA ASN A 116 -1.54 7.06 -14.98
C ASN A 116 -1.36 8.35 -14.17
N ALA A 117 -1.23 9.50 -14.85
CA ALA A 117 -0.97 10.79 -14.19
C ALA A 117 -2.06 11.23 -13.19
N TRP A 118 -3.33 10.90 -13.45
CA TRP A 118 -4.41 11.23 -12.53
C TRP A 118 -4.33 10.38 -11.25
N LEU A 119 -4.08 9.08 -11.37
CA LEU A 119 -3.86 8.22 -10.21
C LEU A 119 -2.56 8.57 -9.46
N TRP A 120 -1.50 8.91 -10.21
CA TRP A 120 -0.24 9.38 -9.65
C TRP A 120 -0.43 10.59 -8.76
N SER A 121 -1.29 11.55 -9.12
CA SER A 121 -1.52 12.73 -8.28
C SER A 121 -1.98 12.41 -6.84
N PHE A 122 -2.66 11.26 -6.65
CA PHE A 122 -3.02 10.76 -5.32
C PHE A 122 -1.90 9.94 -4.69
N HIS A 123 -1.23 9.12 -5.50
CA HIS A 123 -0.20 8.19 -5.05
C HIS A 123 1.15 8.88 -4.78
N SER A 124 1.42 10.04 -5.38
CA SER A 124 2.61 10.86 -5.13
C SER A 124 2.69 11.32 -3.68
N VAL A 125 1.55 11.48 -3.00
CA VAL A 125 1.49 11.75 -1.55
C VAL A 125 2.24 10.65 -0.78
N HIS A 126 2.08 9.38 -1.19
CA HIS A 126 2.77 8.24 -0.60
C HIS A 126 4.28 8.29 -0.86
N HIS A 127 4.67 8.57 -2.10
CA HIS A 127 6.08 8.67 -2.50
C HIS A 127 6.79 9.91 -1.98
N SER A 128 6.07 10.91 -1.45
CA SER A 128 6.65 12.19 -1.02
C SER A 128 7.59 12.11 0.20
N SER A 129 7.78 10.94 0.82
CA SER A 129 8.66 10.83 1.99
C SER A 129 10.12 10.75 1.58
N GLU A 130 10.86 11.81 1.88
CA GLU A 130 12.33 11.86 1.71
C GLU A 130 13.08 10.97 2.71
N GLU A 131 12.41 10.57 3.79
CA GLU A 131 12.92 9.65 4.78
C GLU A 131 11.92 8.49 4.99
N LEU A 132 12.36 7.26 4.76
CA LEU A 132 11.55 6.05 4.96
C LEU A 132 11.79 5.45 6.35
N ASP A 133 10.73 5.26 7.13
CA ASP A 133 10.61 4.37 8.28
C ASP A 133 9.27 3.62 8.22
N TYR A 134 9.00 2.79 9.22
CA TYR A 134 7.75 2.05 9.27
C TYR A 134 6.52 2.97 9.19
N LEU A 135 6.55 4.18 9.76
CA LEU A 135 5.44 5.13 9.70
C LEU A 135 5.25 5.73 8.32
N SER A 136 6.26 5.77 7.46
CA SER A 136 6.11 6.26 6.08
C SER A 136 5.03 5.48 5.31
N ASN A 137 4.76 4.23 5.67
CA ASN A 137 3.66 3.42 5.12
C ASN A 137 2.26 4.05 5.30
N THR A 138 2.08 4.96 6.27
CA THR A 138 0.77 5.55 6.59
C THR A 138 0.43 6.76 5.73
N ARG A 139 1.44 7.42 5.16
CA ARG A 139 1.27 8.58 4.29
C ARG A 139 0.66 8.12 2.98
N ALA A 140 -0.65 8.29 2.83
CA ALA A 140 -1.35 7.90 1.61
C ALA A 140 -2.68 8.66 1.52
N HIS A 141 -3.00 9.16 0.33
CA HIS A 141 -4.26 9.83 0.09
C HIS A 141 -5.44 8.84 0.20
N PRO A 142 -6.61 9.20 0.76
CA PRO A 142 -7.71 8.23 0.96
C PRO A 142 -8.19 7.56 -0.33
N ILE A 143 -8.19 8.29 -1.46
CA ILE A 143 -8.53 7.73 -2.78
C ILE A 143 -7.52 6.64 -3.20
N ASP A 144 -6.22 6.87 -3.03
CA ASP A 144 -5.18 5.89 -3.35
C ASP A 144 -5.32 4.64 -2.47
N MET A 145 -5.61 4.84 -1.17
CA MET A 145 -5.85 3.73 -0.24
C MET A 145 -7.09 2.91 -0.61
N ILE A 146 -8.20 3.56 -0.99
CA ILE A 146 -9.42 2.87 -1.42
C ILE A 146 -9.14 2.06 -2.68
N LEU A 147 -8.51 2.69 -3.67
CA LEU A 147 -8.17 2.06 -4.94
C LEU A 147 -7.30 0.82 -4.71
N SER A 148 -6.16 1.00 -4.02
CA SER A 148 -5.23 -0.07 -3.68
C SER A 148 -5.92 -1.21 -2.94
N ARG A 149 -6.81 -0.90 -1.99
CA ARG A 149 -7.55 -1.92 -1.24
C ARG A 149 -8.58 -2.64 -2.11
N LEU A 150 -9.31 -1.96 -2.99
CA LEU A 150 -10.26 -2.59 -3.89
C LEU A 150 -9.56 -3.50 -4.90
N PHE A 151 -8.43 -3.06 -5.46
CA PHE A 151 -7.59 -3.89 -6.32
C PHE A 151 -7.08 -5.13 -5.59
N ALA A 152 -6.65 -5.01 -4.33
CA ALA A 152 -6.24 -6.16 -3.51
C ALA A 152 -7.40 -7.11 -3.19
N LEU A 153 -8.58 -6.59 -2.85
CA LEU A 153 -9.72 -7.40 -2.43
C LEU A 153 -10.47 -8.04 -3.60
N ALA A 154 -10.55 -7.39 -4.76
CA ALA A 154 -11.35 -7.85 -5.89
C ALA A 154 -11.01 -9.30 -6.30
N PRO A 155 -9.75 -9.69 -6.51
CA PRO A 155 -9.40 -11.09 -6.82
C PRO A 155 -9.85 -12.08 -5.75
N LEU A 156 -9.75 -11.73 -4.46
CA LEU A 156 -10.16 -12.61 -3.36
C LEU A 156 -11.65 -12.98 -3.42
N TYR A 157 -12.49 -11.98 -3.70
CA TYR A 157 -13.92 -12.19 -3.84
C TYR A 157 -14.25 -12.90 -5.16
N LEU A 158 -13.58 -12.52 -6.26
CA LEU A 158 -13.82 -13.10 -7.60
C LEU A 158 -13.44 -14.58 -7.73
N ILE A 159 -12.49 -15.07 -6.93
CA ILE A 159 -12.12 -16.50 -6.88
C ILE A 159 -12.89 -17.29 -5.81
N GLY A 160 -13.86 -16.65 -5.12
CA GLY A 160 -14.70 -17.29 -4.11
C GLY A 160 -14.08 -17.42 -2.71
N ILE A 161 -12.81 -17.03 -2.51
CA ILE A 161 -12.14 -17.05 -1.20
C ILE A 161 -12.82 -16.14 -0.18
N GLY A 162 -13.29 -14.98 -0.62
CA GLY A 162 -14.01 -14.02 0.22
C GLY A 162 -15.51 -14.28 0.39
N SER A 163 -16.04 -15.37 -0.17
CA SER A 163 -17.50 -15.61 -0.22
C SER A 163 -18.12 -15.74 1.17
N THR A 164 -19.30 -15.14 1.38
CA THR A 164 -20.08 -15.28 2.62
C THR A 164 -20.84 -16.62 2.70
N GLY A 165 -20.80 -17.44 1.65
CA GLY A 165 -21.55 -18.69 1.53
C GLY A 165 -21.10 -19.84 2.44
N HIS A 166 -20.02 -19.67 3.21
CA HIS A 166 -19.50 -20.69 4.14
C HIS A 166 -18.77 -20.09 5.32
N ALA A 167 -18.73 -20.86 6.41
CA ALA A 167 -18.07 -20.47 7.65
C ALA A 167 -16.60 -20.10 7.41
N GLY A 168 -16.23 -18.88 7.80
CA GLY A 168 -14.86 -18.37 7.68
C GLY A 168 -14.51 -17.73 6.33
N GLY A 169 -15.44 -17.60 5.38
CA GLY A 169 -15.14 -16.98 4.09
C GLY A 169 -14.77 -15.50 4.17
N LEU A 170 -15.25 -14.77 5.18
CA LEU A 170 -14.79 -13.40 5.47
C LEU A 170 -13.46 -13.35 6.26
N MET A 171 -13.06 -14.46 6.90
CA MET A 171 -11.84 -14.48 7.71
C MET A 171 -10.59 -14.42 6.84
N VAL A 172 -10.57 -15.10 5.69
CA VAL A 172 -9.38 -15.13 4.83
C VAL A 172 -9.05 -13.73 4.27
N PRO A 173 -9.99 -12.97 3.67
CA PRO A 173 -9.70 -11.59 3.27
C PRO A 173 -9.23 -10.71 4.41
N ALA A 174 -9.81 -10.85 5.61
CA ALA A 174 -9.40 -10.09 6.78
C ALA A 174 -7.96 -10.43 7.21
N THR A 175 -7.61 -11.72 7.31
CA THR A 175 -6.27 -12.15 7.70
C THR A 175 -5.22 -11.78 6.65
N VAL A 176 -5.52 -11.94 5.35
CA VAL A 176 -4.65 -11.48 4.25
C VAL A 176 -4.43 -9.97 4.31
N THR A 177 -5.50 -9.21 4.55
CA THR A 177 -5.43 -7.73 4.69
C THR A 177 -4.56 -7.33 5.87
N ILE A 178 -4.71 -7.97 7.03
CA ILE A 178 -3.90 -7.67 8.23
C ILE A 178 -2.44 -8.03 7.98
N ALA A 179 -2.17 -9.20 7.39
CA ALA A 179 -0.82 -9.65 7.07
C ALA A 179 -0.12 -8.71 6.08
N ALA A 180 -0.77 -8.37 4.97
CA ALA A 180 -0.24 -7.42 3.98
C ALA A 180 -0.03 -6.02 4.57
N ASN A 181 -0.95 -5.54 5.42
CA ASN A 181 -0.82 -4.24 6.06
C ASN A 181 0.39 -4.20 7.01
N PHE A 182 0.54 -5.21 7.86
CA PHE A 182 1.71 -5.33 8.74
C PHE A 182 3.01 -5.45 7.94
N TRP A 183 2.99 -6.20 6.83
CA TRP A 183 4.13 -6.33 5.93
C TRP A 183 4.49 -5.00 5.25
N GLY A 184 3.49 -4.16 4.92
CA GLY A 184 3.68 -2.79 4.45
C GLY A 184 4.53 -1.96 5.42
N TYR A 185 4.23 -1.98 6.72
CA TYR A 185 5.09 -1.31 7.72
C TYR A 185 6.52 -1.87 7.74
N PHE A 186 6.68 -3.19 7.55
CA PHE A 186 8.00 -3.82 7.51
C PHE A 186 8.83 -3.38 6.29
N ILE A 187 8.27 -3.38 5.08
CA ILE A 187 9.04 -3.04 3.87
C ILE A 187 9.38 -1.54 3.77
N HIS A 188 8.65 -0.67 4.46
CA HIS A 188 8.99 0.76 4.57
C HIS A 188 10.00 1.06 5.69
N SER A 189 10.17 0.12 6.61
CA SER A 189 11.02 0.33 7.78
C SER A 189 12.48 0.54 7.39
N ASN A 190 13.19 1.33 8.20
CA ASN A 190 14.63 1.58 8.01
C ASN A 190 15.50 0.42 8.50
N LEU A 191 15.16 -0.79 8.08
CA LEU A 191 15.89 -2.00 8.41
C LEU A 191 16.83 -2.38 7.26
N ARG A 192 18.09 -2.64 7.59
CA ARG A 192 19.10 -3.11 6.60
C ARG A 192 18.94 -4.58 6.18
N TRP A 193 17.84 -5.21 6.56
CA TRP A 193 17.66 -6.66 6.43
C TRP A 193 17.51 -7.08 4.98
N ARG A 194 18.31 -8.08 4.60
CA ARG A 194 18.25 -8.77 3.30
C ARG A 194 18.15 -10.26 3.56
N PHE A 195 17.27 -10.94 2.82
CA PHE A 195 16.97 -12.36 3.02
C PHE A 195 17.57 -13.27 1.94
N GLY A 196 18.43 -12.74 1.07
CA GLY A 196 19.10 -13.50 0.03
C GLY A 196 18.11 -14.08 -0.98
N PHE A 197 18.07 -15.40 -1.13
CA PHE A 197 17.19 -16.02 -2.12
C PHE A 197 15.69 -15.82 -1.82
N LEU A 198 15.32 -15.62 -0.55
CA LEU A 198 13.93 -15.39 -0.14
C LEU A 198 13.39 -14.04 -0.62
N GLU A 199 14.25 -13.10 -1.03
CA GLU A 199 13.85 -11.78 -1.56
C GLU A 199 13.11 -11.87 -2.91
N LYS A 200 13.08 -13.06 -3.52
CA LYS A 200 12.25 -13.35 -4.71
C LYS A 200 10.84 -13.83 -4.37
N ILE A 201 10.60 -14.15 -3.10
CA ILE A 201 9.33 -14.71 -2.61
C ILE A 201 8.66 -13.72 -1.68
N VAL A 202 9.44 -13.06 -0.82
CA VAL A 202 8.96 -12.16 0.22
C VAL A 202 9.70 -10.82 0.11
N ALA A 203 8.96 -9.73 0.05
CA ALA A 203 9.52 -8.39 -0.11
C ALA A 203 10.33 -7.97 1.12
N THR A 204 11.46 -7.31 0.90
CA THR A 204 12.33 -6.79 1.95
C THR A 204 12.38 -5.26 1.92
N PRO A 205 12.85 -4.61 2.99
CA PRO A 205 13.00 -3.16 2.98
C PRO A 205 13.80 -2.63 1.78
N PRO A 206 14.98 -3.18 1.42
CA PRO A 206 15.69 -2.69 0.24
C PRO A 206 14.90 -2.83 -1.07
N PHE A 207 14.07 -3.88 -1.22
CA PHE A 207 13.21 -4.03 -2.40
C PHE A 207 12.20 -2.88 -2.54
N HIS A 208 11.51 -2.53 -1.46
CA HIS A 208 10.51 -1.45 -1.50
C HIS A 208 11.13 -0.05 -1.41
N HIS A 209 12.31 0.09 -0.80
CA HIS A 209 13.06 1.33 -0.85
C HIS A 209 13.43 1.71 -2.29
N TRP A 210 13.82 0.75 -3.13
CA TRP A 210 14.05 0.99 -4.57
C TRP A 210 12.82 1.49 -5.30
N HIS A 211 11.62 1.06 -4.88
CA HIS A 211 10.36 1.56 -5.41
C HIS A 211 10.14 3.05 -5.06
N HIS A 212 10.57 3.48 -3.86
CA HIS A 212 10.50 4.87 -3.39
C HIS A 212 11.69 5.75 -3.82
N SER A 213 12.54 5.27 -4.72
CA SER A 213 13.71 6.03 -5.22
C SER A 213 13.28 7.24 -6.04
N ALA A 214 13.88 8.41 -5.77
CA ALA A 214 13.61 9.62 -6.55
C ALA A 214 14.58 9.83 -7.75
N ILE A 215 15.59 8.96 -7.95
CA ILE A 215 16.65 9.21 -8.97
C ILE A 215 16.24 8.80 -10.39
N ALA A 216 15.12 8.11 -10.50
CA ALA A 216 14.27 8.03 -11.68
C ALA A 216 12.99 7.39 -11.15
N PRO A 217 11.77 7.80 -11.57
CA PRO A 217 10.56 7.04 -11.26
C PRO A 217 10.72 5.66 -11.90
N MET A 218 11.28 4.74 -11.12
CA MET A 218 11.54 3.41 -11.58
C MET A 218 10.19 2.72 -11.56
N LYS A 219 9.70 2.37 -12.75
CA LYS A 219 8.51 1.57 -12.96
C LYS A 219 8.77 0.11 -12.55
N ILE A 220 9.11 -0.07 -11.28
CA ILE A 220 9.64 -1.30 -10.68
C ILE A 220 8.97 -1.58 -9.34
N ASN A 221 9.06 -2.84 -8.91
CA ASN A 221 8.77 -3.27 -7.54
C ASN A 221 7.38 -2.83 -7.02
N TYR A 222 6.34 -3.09 -7.79
CA TYR A 222 4.97 -2.70 -7.46
C TYR A 222 4.31 -3.64 -6.43
N SER A 223 4.82 -4.86 -6.24
CA SER A 223 4.37 -5.71 -5.14
C SER A 223 4.84 -5.14 -3.80
N THR A 224 4.06 -5.40 -2.74
CA THR A 224 4.40 -5.07 -1.35
C THR A 224 4.74 -6.30 -0.54
N SER A 225 4.20 -7.48 -0.86
CA SER A 225 4.45 -8.72 -0.12
C SER A 225 5.22 -9.76 -0.93
N LEU A 226 4.89 -9.95 -2.21
CA LEU A 226 5.44 -11.04 -3.04
C LEU A 226 6.15 -10.50 -4.30
N PRO A 227 7.46 -10.26 -4.25
CA PRO A 227 8.29 -9.88 -5.41
C PRO A 227 8.21 -10.85 -6.59
N LEU A 228 7.74 -12.08 -6.35
CA LEU A 228 7.41 -13.05 -7.39
C LEU A 228 6.48 -12.45 -8.46
N ILE A 229 5.53 -11.59 -8.07
CA ILE A 229 4.62 -10.93 -9.01
C ILE A 229 5.39 -9.96 -9.93
N ASP A 230 6.32 -9.17 -9.37
CA ASP A 230 7.21 -8.32 -10.17
C ASP A 230 8.14 -9.13 -11.09
N ILE A 231 8.58 -10.31 -10.66
CA ILE A 231 9.38 -11.21 -11.51
C ILE A 231 8.54 -11.70 -12.69
N ILE A 232 7.28 -12.11 -12.44
CA ILE A 232 6.35 -12.59 -13.48
C ILE A 232 6.08 -11.50 -14.51
N PHE A 233 5.91 -10.25 -14.07
CA PHE A 233 5.54 -9.13 -14.94
C PHE A 233 6.71 -8.23 -15.37
N GLY A 234 7.96 -8.62 -15.06
CA GLY A 234 9.17 -7.99 -15.57
C GLY A 234 9.54 -6.64 -14.93
N THR A 235 9.12 -6.40 -13.69
CA THR A 235 9.33 -5.13 -12.95
C THR A 235 10.22 -5.30 -11.72
N PHE A 236 10.78 -6.49 -11.50
CA PHE A 236 11.64 -6.76 -10.34
C PHE A 236 13.02 -6.10 -10.47
N HIS A 237 13.43 -5.36 -9.45
CA HIS A 237 14.74 -4.72 -9.35
C HIS A 237 15.25 -4.76 -7.91
N LEU A 238 16.38 -5.44 -7.67
CA LEU A 238 17.01 -5.51 -6.36
C LEU A 238 18.53 -5.74 -6.49
N PRO A 239 19.33 -4.68 -6.71
CA PRO A 239 20.77 -4.80 -6.69
C PRO A 239 21.25 -5.22 -5.29
N ARG A 240 22.30 -6.07 -5.26
CA ARG A 240 22.75 -6.77 -4.05
C ARG A 240 23.39 -5.87 -3.00
N HIS A 241 24.14 -4.85 -3.45
CA HIS A 241 24.99 -4.03 -2.59
C HIS A 241 24.66 -2.55 -2.66
N GLU A 242 23.53 -2.21 -3.28
CA GLU A 242 23.13 -0.83 -3.54
C GLU A 242 21.77 -0.55 -2.90
N TRP A 243 21.61 0.71 -2.53
CA TRP A 243 20.39 1.32 -2.04
C TRP A 243 20.15 2.60 -2.84
N PRO A 244 18.90 3.08 -2.90
CA PRO A 244 18.61 4.39 -3.47
C PRO A 244 19.42 5.49 -2.79
N GLU A 245 19.95 6.43 -3.56
CA GLU A 245 20.73 7.54 -2.97
C GLU A 245 19.82 8.58 -2.31
N ARG A 246 18.58 8.75 -2.80
CA ARG A 246 17.55 9.61 -2.20
C ARG A 246 16.15 9.01 -2.39
N TYR A 247 15.25 9.34 -1.47
CA TYR A 247 13.82 9.03 -1.52
C TYR A 247 13.01 10.31 -1.78
N GLY A 248 11.73 10.16 -2.04
CA GLY A 248 10.82 11.28 -2.30
C GLY A 248 10.39 11.34 -3.76
N ILE A 249 9.90 12.51 -4.14
CA ILE A 249 9.50 12.85 -5.51
C ILE A 249 10.17 14.17 -5.90
N ASP A 250 10.27 14.44 -7.20
CA ASP A 250 10.80 15.72 -7.68
C ASP A 250 9.71 16.81 -7.73
N GLU A 251 8.43 16.43 -7.73
CA GLU A 251 7.31 17.35 -7.67
C GLU A 251 7.18 18.01 -6.28
N PRO A 252 6.87 19.31 -6.20
CA PRO A 252 6.59 19.96 -4.93
C PRO A 252 5.43 19.28 -4.18
N MET A 253 5.67 18.85 -2.94
CA MET A 253 4.63 18.31 -2.06
C MET A 253 4.44 19.18 -0.83
N PRO A 254 3.21 19.63 -0.52
CA PRO A 254 2.93 20.33 0.73
C PRO A 254 3.33 19.50 1.96
N ASN A 255 3.83 20.17 3.00
CA ASN A 255 4.25 19.54 4.27
C ASN A 255 3.14 19.55 5.35
N THR A 256 1.88 19.76 4.94
CA THR A 256 0.72 19.76 5.84
C THR A 256 -0.31 18.73 5.39
N LEU A 257 -1.04 18.16 6.34
CA LEU A 257 -2.06 17.16 6.05
C LEU A 257 -3.12 17.68 5.08
N ILE A 258 -3.61 18.90 5.30
CA ILE A 258 -4.61 19.55 4.43
C ILE A 258 -4.00 19.83 3.05
N GLY A 259 -2.75 20.31 2.99
CA GLY A 259 -2.07 20.55 1.73
C GLY A 259 -1.96 19.27 0.89
N GLN A 260 -1.56 18.15 1.50
CA GLN A 260 -1.47 16.87 0.80
C GLN A 260 -2.83 16.27 0.41
N LEU A 261 -3.89 16.52 1.19
CA LEU A 261 -5.26 16.15 0.82
C LEU A 261 -5.77 16.92 -0.40
N LEU A 262 -5.38 18.19 -0.53
CA LEU A 262 -5.82 19.05 -1.63
C LEU A 262 -4.91 18.94 -2.85
N HIS A 263 -3.67 18.49 -2.69
CA HIS A 263 -2.66 18.39 -3.76
C HIS A 263 -3.18 17.80 -5.08
N PRO A 264 -3.92 16.67 -5.10
CA PRO A 264 -4.42 16.09 -6.36
C PRO A 264 -5.40 17.01 -7.14
N PHE A 265 -6.04 17.95 -6.43
CA PHE A 265 -7.10 18.82 -6.95
C PHE A 265 -6.61 20.24 -7.23
N VAL A 266 -5.37 20.56 -6.86
CA VAL A 266 -4.75 21.84 -7.19
C VAL A 266 -4.03 21.68 -8.52
N ASP A 267 -4.32 22.59 -9.45
CA ASP A 267 -3.55 22.71 -10.67
C ASP A 267 -2.32 23.56 -10.38
N ASP A 268 -1.18 22.92 -10.18
CA ASP A 268 0.09 23.62 -10.21
C ASP A 268 0.45 23.84 -11.69
N GLU A 269 0.51 25.10 -12.12
CA GLU A 269 1.04 25.48 -13.46
C GLU A 269 2.48 24.99 -13.69
N GLU A 270 3.14 24.49 -12.64
CA GLU A 270 4.52 24.00 -12.63
C GLU A 270 4.67 22.47 -12.57
N THR A 271 3.61 21.65 -12.55
CA THR A 271 3.78 20.17 -12.57
C THR A 271 4.12 19.68 -13.99
N PRO A 272 5.33 19.15 -14.27
CA PRO A 272 5.63 18.55 -15.56
C PRO A 272 4.92 17.19 -15.62
N GLY A 273 3.83 17.12 -16.39
CA GLY A 273 3.02 15.89 -16.53
C GLY A 273 1.52 16.13 -16.74
N LYS A 274 1.02 17.34 -16.45
CA LYS A 274 -0.36 17.75 -16.74
C LYS A 274 -0.53 18.47 -18.09
N THR A 275 0.55 18.81 -18.79
CA THR A 275 0.48 19.49 -20.10
C THR A 275 0.38 18.49 -21.26
N LYS A 276 -0.55 18.76 -22.20
CA LYS A 276 -0.73 18.05 -23.48
C LYS A 276 0.63 17.86 -24.19
N PRO A 277 0.81 16.78 -25.00
CA PRO A 277 2.03 16.62 -25.78
C PRO A 277 2.22 17.85 -26.66
N GLN A 278 3.26 18.64 -26.40
CA GLN A 278 3.68 19.68 -27.33
C GLN A 278 4.26 18.98 -28.55
N ASP A 279 3.59 19.18 -29.68
CA ASP A 279 4.02 18.79 -31.00
C ASP A 279 5.37 19.45 -31.33
N ARG A 280 6.47 18.72 -31.12
CA ARG A 280 7.82 19.13 -31.55
C ARG A 280 8.07 18.70 -32.99
N SER A 281 7.18 19.05 -33.92
CA SER A 281 7.38 18.86 -35.36
C SER A 281 7.59 20.17 -36.13
N SER A 282 8.08 21.22 -35.48
CA SER A 282 8.47 22.45 -36.17
C SER A 282 9.73 23.09 -35.59
N GLU A 283 10.83 22.35 -35.55
CA GLU A 283 12.15 22.97 -35.42
C GLU A 283 13.24 22.03 -35.96
N ALA A 284 13.52 22.15 -37.26
CA ALA A 284 14.86 22.27 -37.87
C ALA A 284 14.84 21.89 -39.36
N PRO A 285 15.74 22.44 -40.21
CA PRO A 285 16.53 23.68 -40.08
C PRO A 285 16.03 24.82 -40.98
#